data_AF-A0A3Q3W6W0-F1
#
_entry.id   AF-A0A3Q3W6W0-F1
#
_cell.length_a   1.000
_cell.length_b   1.000
_cell.length_c   1.000
_cell.angle_alpha   90.00
_cell.angle_beta   90.00
_cell.angle_gamma   90.00
#
_symmetry.space_group_name_H-M   'P 1'
#
loop_
_entity.id
_entity.type
_entity.pdbx_description
1 polymer ?
#
loop_
_entity_poly.entity_id
_entity_poly.type
_entity_poly.pdbx_seq_one_letter_code
_entity_poly.pdbx_strand_id
1 'polypeptide(L)' 'MDSAVVEIDGSVMEGGGQILRVSAALSCISGSSIKITKIRAGRSTPGLR' A
#
# COMPACT_ATOMS: atom_id res chain seq x y z
N MET A 1 9.48 -20.14 -3.34
CA MET A 1 8.50 -19.58 -4.29
C MET A 1 8.79 -18.11 -4.39
N ASP A 2 9.39 -17.67 -5.50
CA ASP A 2 9.57 -16.24 -5.77
C ASP A 2 8.19 -15.65 -6.06
N SER A 3 7.46 -15.27 -5.01
CA SER A 3 6.27 -14.45 -5.17
C SER A 3 6.74 -13.08 -5.66
N ALA A 4 6.44 -12.78 -6.93
CA ALA A 4 6.65 -11.48 -7.51
C ALA A 4 6.12 -10.38 -6.57
N VAL A 5 6.92 -9.33 -6.35
CA VAL A 5 6.53 -8.22 -5.49
C VAL A 5 5.30 -7.54 -6.08
N VAL A 6 4.23 -7.45 -5.29
CA VAL A 6 2.99 -6.80 -5.71
C VAL A 6 3.16 -5.29 -5.58
N GLU A 7 3.17 -4.58 -6.71
CA GLU A 7 3.25 -3.12 -6.73
C GLU A 7 1.86 -2.48 -6.62
N ILE A 8 1.73 -1.48 -5.76
CA ILE A 8 0.45 -0.82 -5.42
C ILE A 8 0.62 0.71 -5.47
N ASP A 9 -0.30 1.41 -6.14
CA ASP A 9 -0.39 2.87 -6.11
C ASP A 9 -1.29 3.33 -4.94
N GLY A 10 -0.69 3.98 -3.95
CA GLY A 10 -1.36 4.51 -2.76
C GLY A 10 -1.98 5.90 -2.93
N SER A 11 -2.01 6.45 -4.15
CA SER A 11 -2.67 7.73 -4.47
C SER A 11 -4.15 7.58 -4.84
N VAL A 12 -4.63 6.35 -5.02
CA VAL A 12 -6.00 6.06 -5.48
C VAL A 12 -7.04 6.43 -4.42
N MET A 13 -8.18 6.97 -4.87
CA MET A 13 -9.34 7.37 -4.06
C MET A 13 -9.00 8.38 -2.94
N GLU A 14 -9.59 8.25 -1.75
CA GLU A 14 -9.58 9.28 -0.68
C GLU A 14 -8.26 9.39 0.10
N GLY A 15 -7.13 9.21 -0.57
CA GLY A 15 -5.81 9.46 0.00
C GLY A 15 -5.25 8.28 0.78
N GLY A 16 -5.24 7.09 0.17
CA GLY A 16 -4.22 6.05 0.38
C GLY A 16 -4.14 5.31 1.72
N GLY A 17 -4.70 5.86 2.80
CA GLY A 17 -4.54 5.30 4.14
C GLY A 17 -5.20 3.93 4.32
N GLN A 18 -6.35 3.71 3.67
CA GLN A 18 -7.01 2.41 3.67
C GLN A 18 -6.24 1.39 2.83
N ILE A 19 -5.71 1.80 1.68
CA ILE A 19 -4.89 0.94 0.81
C ILE A 19 -3.70 0.40 1.58
N LEU A 20 -2.94 1.26 2.27
CA LEU A 20 -1.80 0.85 3.08
C LEU A 20 -2.16 -0.26 4.09
N ARG A 21 -3.25 -0.08 4.86
CA ARG A 21 -3.64 -1.04 5.90
C ARG A 21 -4.10 -2.37 5.32
N VAL A 22 -4.95 -2.34 4.30
CA VAL A 22 -5.49 -3.56 3.68
C VAL A 22 -4.39 -4.33 2.96
N SER A 23 -3.54 -3.64 2.20
CA SER A 23 -2.42 -4.26 1.49
C SER A 23 -1.42 -4.89 2.45
N ALA A 24 -1.07 -4.22 3.56
CA ALA A 24 -0.20 -4.78 4.57
C ALA A 24 -0.81 -6.03 5.23
N ALA A 25 -2.10 -6.00 5.59
CA ALA A 25 -2.79 -7.17 6.14
C ALA A 25 -2.80 -8.36 5.16
N LEU A 26 -3.12 -8.10 3.89
CA LEU A 26 -3.12 -9.13 2.84
C LEU A 26 -1.71 -9.68 2.58
N SER A 27 -0.68 -8.85 2.62
CA SER A 27 0.72 -9.29 2.50
C SER A 27 1.08 -10.29 3.60
N CYS A 28 0.71 -10.00 4.85
CA CYS A 28 0.93 -10.90 5.98
C CYS A 28 0.16 -12.23 5.83
N ILE A 29 -1.10 -12.18 5.37
CA ILE A 29 -1.94 -13.38 5.22
C ILE A 29 -1.47 -14.25 4.05
N SER A 30 -1.12 -13.63 2.92
CA SER A 30 -0.75 -14.32 1.68
C SER A 30 0.73 -14.68 1.59
N GLY A 31 1.57 -14.17 2.49
CA GLY A 31 3.03 -14.31 2.41
C GLY A 31 3.65 -13.64 1.18
N SER A 32 2.91 -12.76 0.50
CA SER A 32 3.39 -12.08 -0.70
C SER A 32 4.09 -10.77 -0.34
N SER A 33 5.25 -10.52 -0.93
CA SER A 33 5.95 -9.24 -0.79
C SER A 33 5.17 -8.14 -1.51
N ILE A 34 5.09 -6.94 -0.90
CA ILE A 34 4.37 -5.79 -1.47
C ILE A 34 5.26 -4.56 -1.53
N LYS A 35 5.01 -3.67 -2.49
CA LYS A 35 5.64 -2.35 -2.62
C LYS A 35 4.56 -1.31 -2.90
N ILE A 36 4.39 -0.37 -1.97
CA ILE A 36 3.38 0.68 -2.07
C ILE A 36 4.06 2.01 -2.37
N THR A 37 3.62 2.68 -3.44
CA THR A 37 4.12 4.02 -3.84
C THR A 37 3.07 5.09 -3.58
N LYS A 38 3.46 6.37 -3.55
CA LYS A 38 2.55 7.53 -3.41
C LYS A 38 1.57 7.43 -2.21
N ILE A 39 2.02 6.89 -1.09
CA ILE A 39 1.21 6.70 0.12
C ILE A 39 0.61 8.04 0.54
N ARG A 40 -0.73 8.11 0.61
CA ARG A 40 -1.48 9.30 1.05
C ARG A 40 -1.17 10.57 0.22
N ALA A 41 -0.82 10.42 -1.07
CA ALA A 41 -0.38 11.55 -1.91
C ALA A 41 -1.41 12.69 -2.06
N GLY A 42 -2.71 12.40 -1.97
CA GLY A 42 -3.78 13.40 -2.05
C GLY A 42 -4.16 14.08 -0.72
N ARG A 43 -3.39 13.88 0.36
CA ARG A 43 -3.69 14.46 1.69
C ARG A 43 -2.81 15.68 1.98
N SER A 44 -3.29 16.59 2.83
CA SER A 44 -2.53 17.75 3.33
C SER A 44 -1.20 17.36 3.98
N THR A 45 -1.15 16.18 4.59
CA THR A 45 0.10 15.55 5.07
C THR A 45 0.27 14.20 4.38
N PRO A 46 1.08 14.10 3.32
CA PRO A 46 1.31 12.84 2.61
C PRO A 46 2.22 11.89 3.40
N GLY A 47 2.40 10.67 2.91
CA GLY A 47 3.32 9.68 3.49
C GLY A 47 2.79 8.94 4.72
N LEU A 48 3.68 8.18 5.36
CA LEU A 48 3.40 7.42 6.59
C LEU A 48 3.24 8.37 7.80
N ARG A 49 2.46 7.92 8.79
CA ARG A 49 2.20 8.61 10.05
C ARG A 49 2.22 7.59 11.19
#